data_AF-A0A7C1NVT2-F1
#
_entry.id   AF-A0A7C1NVT2-F1
#
_cell.length_a   1.000
_cell.length_b   1.000
_cell.length_c   1.000
_cell.angle_alpha   90.00
_cell.angle_beta   90.00
_cell.angle_gamma   90.00
#
_symmetry.space_group_name_H-M   'P 1'
#
loop_
_entity.id
_entity.type
_entity.pdbx_description
1 polymer ?
#
loop_
_entity_poly.entity_id
_entity_poly.type
_entity_poly.pdbx_seq_one_letter_code
_entity_poly.pdbx_strand_id
1 'polypeptide(L)'
;MHYLITKWFGVFLYDGERIVKSIIFPKNEREIAERLWRIKKGEILEEERKILKGEKGVITGDKRLSQIAEYSPRDSISKISIEP
;
A
#
# COMPACT_ATOMS: atom_id res chain seq x y z
N MET A 1 -1.72 15.64 1.25
CA MET A 1 -1.91 14.45 2.10
C MET A 1 -1.47 13.26 1.26
N HIS A 2 -0.76 12.28 1.81
CA HIS A 2 -0.40 11.08 1.06
C HIS A 2 -1.23 9.88 1.52
N TYR A 3 -1.58 9.02 0.59
CA TYR A 3 -2.38 7.82 0.81
C TYR A 3 -1.61 6.59 0.34
N LEU A 4 -1.64 5.54 1.16
CA LEU A 4 -1.01 4.26 0.86
C LEU A 4 -2.06 3.24 0.46
N ILE A 5 -1.83 2.55 -0.67
CA ILE A 5 -2.67 1.45 -1.12
C ILE A 5 -1.81 0.29 -1.62
N THR A 6 -2.14 -0.90 -1.12
CA THR A 6 -1.52 -2.17 -1.56
C THR A 6 -2.50 -2.91 -2.46
N LYS A 7 -2.02 -3.33 -3.62
CA LYS A 7 -2.72 -4.16 -4.61
C LYS A 7 -1.98 -5.48 -4.76
N TRP A 8 -2.60 -6.46 -5.44
CA TRP A 8 -2.01 -7.78 -5.65
C TRP A 8 -0.70 -7.75 -6.46
N PHE A 9 -0.43 -6.65 -7.18
CA PHE A 9 0.73 -6.47 -8.05
C PHE A 9 1.70 -5.37 -7.56
N GLY A 10 1.43 -4.70 -6.45
CA GLY A 10 2.33 -3.63 -5.99
C GLY A 10 1.78 -2.77 -4.86
N VAL A 11 2.64 -1.87 -4.39
CA VAL A 11 2.34 -0.87 -3.36
C VAL A 11 2.47 0.53 -3.95
N PHE A 12 1.48 1.38 -3.68
CA PHE A 12 1.37 2.70 -4.29
C PHE A 12 1.14 3.76 -3.24
N LEU A 13 1.86 4.87 -3.38
CA LEU A 13 1.65 6.10 -2.64
C LEU A 13 1.05 7.12 -3.59
N TYR A 14 -0.04 7.76 -3.23
CA TYR A 14 -0.73 8.75 -4.06
C TYR A 14 -1.13 9.99 -3.25
N ASP A 15 -1.25 11.14 -3.91
CA ASP A 15 -1.57 12.44 -3.28
C ASP A 15 -3.08 12.77 -3.27
N GLY A 16 -3.88 11.88 -3.84
CA GLY A 16 -5.34 12.01 -3.99
C GLY A 16 -5.77 12.13 -5.46
N GLU A 17 -4.86 12.54 -6.34
CA GLU A 17 -5.11 12.66 -7.78
C GLU A 17 -4.20 11.74 -8.58
N ARG A 18 -2.94 11.61 -8.17
CA ARG A 18 -1.92 10.88 -8.92
C ARG A 18 -1.03 10.03 -8.02
N ILE A 19 -0.42 9.01 -8.64
CA ILE A 19 0.59 8.18 -7.98
C ILE A 19 1.88 9.01 -7.85
N VAL A 20 2.34 9.16 -6.62
CA VAL A 20 3.60 9.86 -6.26
C VAL A 20 4.77 8.88 -6.28
N LYS A 21 4.56 7.66 -5.76
CA LYS A 21 5.56 6.58 -5.73
C LYS A 21 4.87 5.23 -5.94
N SER A 22 5.59 4.29 -6.53
CA SER A 22 5.12 2.91 -6.69
C SER A 22 6.26 1.91 -6.53
N ILE A 23 5.96 0.78 -5.92
CA ILE A 23 6.82 -0.40 -5.90
C ILE A 23 6.01 -1.56 -6.49
N ILE A 24 6.34 -1.93 -7.72
CA ILE A 24 5.72 -3.07 -8.42
C ILE A 24 6.35 -4.37 -7.93
N PHE A 25 5.52 -5.37 -7.67
CA PHE A 25 6.01 -6.69 -7.29
C PHE A 25 6.69 -7.38 -8.48
N PRO A 26 7.69 -8.24 -8.22
CA PRO A 26 8.32 -9.00 -9.29
C PRO A 26 7.28 -9.89 -9.99
N LYS A 27 7.42 -10.07 -11.31
CA LYS A 27 6.58 -10.95 -12.13
C LYS A 27 6.90 -12.44 -11.90
N ASN A 28 7.01 -12.84 -10.64
CA ASN A 28 7.25 -14.21 -10.22
C ASN A 28 6.07 -14.66 -9.36
N GLU A 29 5.39 -15.71 -9.81
CA GLU A 29 4.16 -16.21 -9.20
C GLU A 29 4.35 -16.64 -7.74
N ARG A 30 5.47 -17.30 -7.41
CA ARG A 30 5.75 -17.76 -6.04
C ARG A 30 5.92 -16.59 -5.09
N GLU A 31 6.63 -15.58 -5.54
CA GLU A 31 6.89 -14.35 -4.79
C GLU A 31 5.64 -13.49 -4.60
N ILE A 32 4.74 -13.45 -5.59
CA ILE A 32 3.44 -12.79 -5.46
C ILE A 32 2.56 -13.56 -4.48
N ALA A 33 2.49 -14.88 -4.60
CA ALA A 33 1.70 -15.73 -3.71
C ALA A 33 2.14 -15.59 -2.25
N GLU A 34 3.45 -15.54 -1.99
CA GLU A 34 4.00 -15.31 -0.65
C GLU A 34 3.58 -13.95 -0.09
N ARG A 35 3.70 -12.87 -0.87
CA ARG A 35 3.26 -11.52 -0.44
C ARG A 35 1.78 -11.47 -0.14
N LEU A 36 0.94 -12.06 -1.01
CA LEU A 36 -0.50 -12.15 -0.79
C LEU A 36 -0.83 -12.93 0.49
N TRP A 37 -0.09 -14.01 0.77
CA TRP A 37 -0.24 -14.78 1.99
C TRP A 37 0.11 -13.97 3.25
N ARG A 38 1.20 -13.19 3.20
CA ARG A 38 1.62 -12.28 4.27
C ARG A 38 0.58 -11.18 4.51
N ILE A 39 0.06 -10.57 3.44
CA ILE A 39 -1.05 -9.60 3.52
C ILE A 39 -2.25 -10.24 4.22
N LYS A 40 -2.64 -11.46 3.81
CA LYS A 40 -3.78 -12.19 4.41
C LYS A 40 -3.58 -12.46 5.91
N LYS A 41 -2.33 -12.68 6.35
CA LYS A 41 -1.98 -12.92 7.75
C LYS A 41 -1.96 -11.67 8.63
N GLY A 42 -2.09 -10.48 8.05
CA GLY A 42 -1.91 -9.25 8.84
C GLY A 42 -0.47 -8.77 8.93
N GLU A 43 0.46 -9.34 8.15
CA GLU A 43 1.87 -8.93 8.17
C GLU A 43 2.13 -7.73 7.27
N ILE A 44 3.05 -6.86 7.68
CA ILE A 44 3.51 -5.70 6.90
C ILE A 44 4.60 -6.12 5.92
N LEU A 45 4.45 -5.74 4.66
CA LEU A 45 5.43 -5.99 3.61
C LEU A 45 6.59 -5.00 3.69
N GLU A 46 7.75 -5.44 3.23
CA GLU A 46 8.95 -4.59 3.18
C GLU A 46 8.79 -3.43 2.20
N GLU A 47 8.09 -3.64 1.09
CA GLU A 47 7.74 -2.63 0.11
C GLU A 47 6.92 -1.49 0.73
N GLU A 48 5.99 -1.80 1.64
CA GLU A 48 5.17 -0.82 2.35
C GLU A 48 6.01 0.04 3.29
N ARG A 49 6.99 -0.56 3.98
CA ARG A 49 7.93 0.21 4.81
C ARG A 49 8.86 1.07 3.96
N LYS A 50 9.36 0.53 2.84
CA LYS A 50 10.30 1.22 1.95
C LYS A 50 9.67 2.44 1.31
N ILE A 51 8.44 2.34 0.80
CA ILE A 51 7.77 3.45 0.11
C ILE A 51 7.45 4.61 1.05
N LEU A 52 7.21 4.32 2.33
CA LEU A 52 6.93 5.31 3.37
C LEU A 52 8.20 5.96 3.95
N LYS A 53 9.40 5.48 3.62
CA LYS A 53 10.63 6.02 4.20
C LYS A 53 10.80 7.50 3.84
N GLY A 54 10.74 8.37 4.84
CA GLY A 54 10.81 9.83 4.68
C GLY A 54 9.46 10.53 4.50
N GLU A 55 8.37 9.77 4.38
CA GLU A 55 7.01 10.30 4.35
C GLU A 55 6.44 10.43 5.77
N LYS A 56 5.62 11.45 6.02
CA LYS A 56 4.93 11.68 7.29
C LYS A 56 3.45 11.93 7.03
N GLY A 57 2.58 11.53 7.96
CA GLY A 57 1.14 11.75 7.86
C GLY A 57 0.49 11.01 6.69
N VAL A 58 0.92 9.76 6.44
CA VAL A 58 0.34 8.93 5.38
C VAL A 58 -0.90 8.23 5.91
N ILE A 59 -1.98 8.27 5.13
CA ILE A 59 -3.26 7.63 5.45
C ILE A 59 -3.39 6.31 4.71
N THR A 60 -3.96 5.30 5.36
CA THR A 60 -4.21 3.98 4.76
C THR A 60 -5.62 3.49 5.04
N GLY A 61 -6.21 2.80 4.06
CA GLY A 61 -7.50 2.13 4.20
C GLY A 61 -7.40 0.70 4.66
N ASP A 62 -6.18 0.16 4.78
CA ASP A 62 -5.93 -1.18 5.28
C ASP A 62 -5.60 -1.12 6.79
N LYS A 63 -6.50 -1.67 7.61
CA LYS A 63 -6.35 -1.69 9.08
C LYS A 63 -5.04 -2.34 9.53
N ARG A 64 -4.51 -3.29 8.75
CA ARG A 64 -3.22 -3.94 8.97
C ARG A 64 -2.05 -2.95 9.03
N LEU A 65 -2.13 -1.89 8.22
CA LEU A 65 -1.08 -0.90 8.06
C LEU A 65 -1.11 0.20 9.12
N SER A 66 -2.03 0.12 10.09
CA SER A 66 -2.14 1.06 11.21
C SER A 66 -0.87 1.17 12.06
N GLN A 67 0.04 0.19 11.99
CA GLN A 67 1.33 0.26 12.69
C GLN A 67 2.36 1.19 12.02
N ILE A 68 2.17 1.54 10.74
CA ILE A 68 3.14 2.34 9.95
C ILE A 68 2.51 3.56 9.27
N ALA A 69 1.18 3.65 9.24
CA ALA A 69 0.41 4.72 8.62
C ALA A 69 -0.87 4.95 9.43
N GLU A 70 -1.47 6.13 9.30
CA GLU A 70 -2.71 6.47 9.97
C GLU A 70 -3.88 5.75 9.30
N TYR A 71 -4.58 4.90 10.05
CA TYR A 71 -5.73 4.18 9.52
C TYR A 71 -6.96 5.10 9.47
N SER A 72 -7.56 5.20 8.28
CA SER A 72 -8.85 5.83 8.08
C SER A 72 -9.76 4.86 7.30
N PRO A 73 -11.06 4.76 7.62
CA PRO A 73 -12.00 3.94 6.85
C PRO A 73 -11.94 4.29 5.37
N ARG A 74 -12.01 3.28 4.51
CA ARG A 74 -11.84 3.41 3.05
C ARG A 74 -12.83 4.37 2.41
N ASP A 75 -14.02 4.53 2.97
CA ASP A 75 -15.03 5.50 2.51
C ASP A 75 -14.57 6.95 2.62
N SER A 76 -13.59 7.23 3.49
CA SER A 76 -13.00 8.56 3.69
C SER A 76 -11.74 8.80 2.86
N ILE A 77 -11.29 7.81 2.09
CA ILE A 77 -10.05 7.89 1.31
C ILE A 77 -10.39 8.24 -0.15
N SER A 78 -9.64 9.18 -0.73
CA SER A 78 -9.74 9.56 -2.13
C SER A 78 -9.61 8.34 -3.05
N LYS A 79 -10.59 8.17 -3.94
CA LYS A 79 -10.67 7.04 -4.86
C LYS A 79 -9.72 7.29 -6.03
N ILE A 80 -8.64 6.52 -6.08
CA ILE A 80 -7.78 6.42 -7.27
C ILE A 80 -8.00 5.07 -7.95
N SER A 81 -8.18 5.07 -9.27
CA SER A 81 -8.18 3.84 -10.06
C SER A 81 -6.74 3.44 -10.36
N ILE A 82 -6.34 2.23 -9.96
CA ILE A 82 -5.01 1.69 -10.22
C ILE A 82 -5.24 0.30 -10.82
N GLU A 83 -4.89 0.17 -12.10
CA GLU A 83 -4.98 -1.05 -12.90
C GLU A 83 -3.57 -1.62 -13.13
N PRO A 84 -3.43 -2.96 -13.27
CA PRO A 84 -2.14 -3.63 -13.46
C PRO A 84 -1.48 -3.36 -14.82
#